data_AF-A0A520IL11-F1
#
_entry.id   AF-A0A520IL11-F1
#
_cell.length_a   1.000
_cell.length_b   1.000
_cell.length_c   1.000
_cell.angle_alpha   90.00
_cell.angle_beta   90.00
_cell.angle_gamma   90.00
#
_symmetry.space_group_name_H-M   'P 1'
#
loop_
_entity.id
_entity.type
_entity.pdbx_description
1 polymer ?
#
loop_
_entity_poly.entity_id
_entity_poly.type
_entity_poly.pdbx_seq_one_letter_code
_entity_poly.pdbx_strand_id
1 'polypeptide(L)'
;MNNDWLDIEVLEDYLDGKLDAKTMNKVEREALNDPFVAEALAGLSKSPRRSLDNISLLQRQLQERIAEQKTIKKRSVITWQRLSIGSAAAVMFITAGIAFWMKQVNFQQKDTEKRVEVALAPAPA
;
A
#
# COMPACT_ATOMS: atom_id res chain seq x y z
N MET A 1 1.90 19.25 -53.82
CA MET A 1 3.37 19.20 -53.63
C MET A 1 3.68 17.78 -53.22
N ASN A 2 4.62 17.09 -53.86
CA ASN A 2 4.97 15.74 -53.46
C ASN A 2 5.87 15.82 -52.22
N ASN A 3 5.42 15.22 -51.12
CA ASN A 3 6.15 15.16 -49.86
C ASN A 3 7.19 14.03 -49.89
N ASP A 4 8.11 14.09 -50.85
CA ASP A 4 9.15 13.07 -51.11
C ASP A 4 10.14 12.91 -49.94
N TRP A 5 10.13 13.83 -48.98
CA TRP A 5 10.94 13.76 -47.77
C TRP A 5 10.24 13.03 -46.61
N LEU A 6 8.93 12.77 -46.74
CA LEU A 6 8.08 12.25 -45.68
C LEU A 6 7.88 10.74 -45.85
N ASP A 7 8.99 10.01 -45.79
CA ASP A 7 8.99 8.56 -45.91
C ASP A 7 8.47 7.87 -44.64
N ILE A 8 8.12 6.59 -44.77
CA ILE A 8 7.64 5.77 -43.64
C ILE A 8 8.66 5.72 -42.49
N GLU A 9 9.96 5.75 -42.79
CA GLU A 9 11.03 5.78 -41.79
C GLU A 9 11.01 7.07 -40.97
N VAL A 10 10.74 8.22 -41.61
CA VAL A 10 10.61 9.51 -40.92
C VAL A 10 9.37 9.53 -40.02
N LEU A 11 8.26 8.92 -40.46
CA LEU A 11 7.06 8.77 -39.63
C LEU A 11 7.29 7.80 -38.46
N GLU A 12 8.10 6.75 -38.65
CA GLU A 12 8.51 5.86 -37.57
C GLU A 12 9.40 6.60 -36.55
N ASP A 13 10.41 7.34 -37.01
CA ASP A 13 11.29 8.11 -36.13
C ASP A 13 10.56 9.23 -35.39
N TYR A 14 9.55 9.84 -36.01
CA TYR A 14 8.64 10.78 -35.37
C TYR A 14 7.89 10.12 -34.21
N LEU A 15 7.27 8.95 -34.45
CA LEU A 15 6.54 8.22 -33.41
C LEU A 15 7.44 7.71 -32.28
N ASP A 16 8.70 7.39 -32.61
CA ASP A 16 9.72 6.99 -31.63
C ASP A 16 10.35 8.18 -30.89
N GLY A 17 10.06 9.42 -31.30
CA GLY A 17 10.62 10.64 -30.70
C GLY A 17 12.11 10.87 -31.00
N LYS A 18 12.66 10.25 -32.05
CA LYS A 18 14.08 10.37 -32.46
C LYS A 18 14.35 11.57 -33.35
N LEU A 19 13.30 12.22 -33.84
CA LEU A 19 13.36 13.34 -34.77
C LEU A 19 13.71 14.66 -34.05
N ASP A 20 14.47 15.54 -34.71
CA ASP A 20 14.73 16.90 -34.21
C ASP A 20 13.43 17.71 -34.07
N ALA A 21 13.38 18.62 -33.09
CA ALA A 21 12.19 19.41 -32.76
C ALA A 21 11.64 20.18 -33.97
N LYS A 22 12.51 20.69 -34.85
CA LYS A 22 12.10 21.42 -36.05
C LYS A 22 11.39 20.51 -37.06
N THR A 23 11.89 19.29 -37.22
CA THR A 23 11.32 18.32 -38.16
C THR A 23 10.05 17.71 -37.58
N MET A 24 9.97 17.52 -36.26
CA MET A 24 8.77 17.06 -35.56
C MET A 24 7.60 18.02 -35.82
N ASN A 25 7.83 19.32 -35.65
CA ASN A 25 6.81 20.34 -35.93
C ASN A 25 6.41 20.39 -37.42
N LYS A 26 7.33 20.10 -38.35
CA LYS A 26 7.00 20.00 -39.78
C LYS A 26 6.08 18.81 -40.06
N VAL A 27 6.34 17.65 -39.47
CA VAL A 27 5.48 16.46 -39.61
C VAL A 27 4.10 16.75 -39.03
N GLU A 28 4.02 17.39 -37.86
CA GLU A 28 2.73 17.82 -37.26
C GLU A 28 1.96 18.77 -38.18
N ARG A 29 2.65 19.77 -38.74
CA ARG A 29 2.02 20.73 -39.64
C ARG A 29 1.54 20.06 -40.93
N GLU A 30 2.29 19.09 -41.45
CA GLU A 30 1.88 18.34 -42.64
C GLU A 30 0.71 17.41 -42.33
N ALA A 31 0.69 16.76 -41.17
CA ALA A 31 -0.45 15.95 -40.72
C ALA A 31 -1.75 16.78 -40.56
N LEU A 32 -1.65 18.08 -40.25
CA LEU A 32 -2.79 18.98 -40.24
C LEU A 32 -3.26 19.39 -41.64
N ASN A 33 -2.34 19.43 -42.61
CA ASN A 33 -2.65 19.85 -43.99
C ASN A 33 -3.06 18.69 -44.89
N ASP A 34 -2.55 17.49 -44.64
CA ASP A 34 -2.75 16.29 -45.45
C ASP A 34 -3.44 15.18 -44.63
N PRO A 35 -4.71 14.83 -44.94
CA PRO A 35 -5.42 13.77 -44.25
C PRO A 35 -4.75 12.39 -44.41
N PHE A 36 -4.01 12.15 -45.50
CA PHE A 36 -3.32 10.87 -45.72
C PHE A 36 -2.16 10.67 -44.74
N VAL A 37 -1.39 11.73 -44.47
CA VAL A 37 -0.29 11.70 -43.50
C VAL A 37 -0.82 11.44 -42.09
N ALA A 38 -1.93 12.09 -41.72
CA ALA A 38 -2.58 11.85 -40.44
C ALA A 38 -3.08 10.39 -40.31
N GLU A 39 -3.69 9.85 -41.36
CA GLU A 39 -4.14 8.46 -41.40
C GLU A 39 -2.97 7.47 -41.33
N ALA A 40 -1.87 7.74 -42.05
CA ALA A 40 -0.66 6.93 -42.01
C ALA A 40 -0.04 6.89 -40.61
N LEU A 41 0.06 8.05 -39.94
CA LEU A 41 0.51 8.14 -38.54
C LEU A 41 -0.41 7.36 -37.60
N ALA A 42 -1.74 7.50 -37.75
CA ALA A 42 -2.71 6.78 -36.94
C ALA A 42 -2.62 5.25 -37.15
N GLY A 43 -2.45 4.78 -38.39
CA GLY A 43 -2.26 3.37 -38.71
C GLY A 43 -0.95 2.83 -38.15
N LEU A 44 0.15 3.55 -38.34
CA LEU A 44 1.48 3.18 -37.89
C LEU A 44 1.60 3.14 -36.35
N SER A 45 0.91 4.05 -35.65
CA SER A 45 0.84 4.05 -34.18
C SER A 45 0.11 2.82 -33.61
N LYS A 46 -0.86 2.27 -34.36
CA LYS A 46 -1.65 1.07 -33.98
C LYS A 46 -1.02 -0.23 -34.48
N SER A 47 0.10 -0.15 -35.21
CA SER A 47 0.75 -1.32 -35.79
C SER A 47 1.13 -2.35 -34.70
N PRO A 48 0.86 -3.66 -34.92
CA PRO A 48 1.22 -4.72 -33.98
C PRO A 48 2.72 -4.77 -33.65
N ARG A 49 3.57 -4.29 -34.55
CA ARG A 49 5.02 -4.22 -34.34
C ARG A 49 5.38 -3.31 -33.17
N ARG A 50 4.69 -2.17 -33.02
CA ARG A 50 4.92 -1.20 -31.93
C ARG A 50 4.24 -1.59 -30.63
N SER A 51 3.10 -2.26 -30.66
CA SER A 51 2.39 -2.63 -29.42
C SER A 51 3.21 -3.59 -28.57
N LEU A 52 3.98 -4.49 -29.18
CA LEU A 52 4.84 -5.45 -28.48
C LEU A 52 5.95 -4.78 -27.65
N ASP A 53 6.63 -3.78 -28.20
CA ASP A 53 7.73 -3.09 -27.51
C ASP A 53 7.23 -2.29 -26.29
N ASN A 54 6.06 -1.66 -26.42
CA ASN A 54 5.46 -0.82 -25.39
C ASN A 54 4.90 -1.60 -24.18
N ILE A 55 4.58 -2.89 -24.34
CA ILE A 55 4.02 -3.72 -23.26
C ILE A 55 5.00 -3.84 -22.09
N SER A 56 6.30 -3.98 -22.37
CA SER A 56 7.32 -4.14 -21.33
C SER A 56 7.46 -2.91 -20.44
N LEU A 57 7.43 -1.71 -21.03
CA LEU A 57 7.50 -0.43 -20.33
C LEU A 57 6.25 -0.19 -19.48
N LEU A 58 5.07 -0.44 -20.05
CA LEU A 58 3.79 -0.29 -19.35
C LEU A 58 3.68 -1.25 -18.17
N GLN A 59 4.15 -2.50 -18.33
CA GLN A 59 4.22 -3.46 -17.23
C GLN A 59 5.16 -2.99 -16.12
N ARG A 60 6.32 -2.41 -16.47
CA ARG A 60 7.26 -1.84 -15.49
C ARG A 60 6.63 -0.68 -14.72
N GLN A 61 6.03 0.27 -15.41
CA GLN A 61 5.36 1.42 -14.77
C GLN A 61 4.21 0.97 -13.87
N LEU A 62 3.42 -0.01 -14.32
CA LEU A 62 2.35 -0.59 -13.51
C LEU A 62 2.91 -1.29 -12.26
N GLN A 63 3.99 -2.06 -12.40
CA GLN A 63 4.65 -2.71 -11.27
C GLN A 63 5.21 -1.69 -10.26
N GLU A 64 5.83 -0.60 -10.72
CA GLU A 64 6.31 0.49 -9.86
C GLU A 64 5.17 1.12 -9.07
N ARG A 65 4.04 1.45 -9.73
CA ARG A 65 2.83 1.97 -9.06
C ARG A 65 2.25 0.99 -8.04
N ILE A 66 2.18 -0.30 -8.38
CA ILE A 66 1.68 -1.33 -7.46
C ILE A 66 2.62 -1.53 -6.28
N ALA A 67 3.94 -1.48 -6.51
CA ALA A 67 4.95 -1.61 -5.47
C ALA A 67 4.84 -0.46 -4.46
N GLU A 68 4.75 0.78 -4.93
CA GLU A 68 4.52 1.96 -4.07
C GLU A 68 3.25 1.80 -3.22
N GLN A 69 2.11 1.43 -3.81
CA GLN A 69 0.87 1.22 -3.07
C GLN A 69 0.96 0.08 -2.04
N LYS A 70 1.64 -1.03 -2.37
CA LYS A 70 1.87 -2.14 -1.45
C LYS A 70 2.75 -1.73 -0.27
N THR A 71 3.77 -0.90 -0.49
CA THR A 71 4.64 -0.42 0.61
C THR A 71 3.87 0.45 1.61
N ILE A 72 2.99 1.33 1.13
CA ILE A 72 2.14 2.19 1.98
C ILE A 72 1.18 1.32 2.81
N LYS A 73 0.50 0.35 2.18
CA LYS A 73 -0.38 -0.58 2.90
C LYS A 73 0.37 -1.42 3.94
N LYS A 74 1.53 -2.01 3.58
CA LYS A 74 2.29 -2.84 4.52
C LYS A 74 2.80 -2.03 5.73
N ARG A 75 3.25 -0.79 5.53
CA ARG A 75 3.69 0.09 6.62
C ARG A 75 2.55 0.41 7.60
N SER A 76 1.33 0.61 7.10
CA SER A 76 0.15 0.82 7.94
C SER A 76 -0.22 -0.42 8.75
N VAL A 77 -0.16 -1.62 8.14
CA VAL A 77 -0.52 -2.88 8.82
C VAL A 77 0.51 -3.28 9.88
N ILE A 78 1.81 -3.09 9.61
CA ILE A 78 2.89 -3.36 10.57
C ILE A 78 2.76 -2.47 11.83
N THR A 79 2.32 -1.22 11.64
CA THR A 79 2.11 -0.28 12.76
C THR A 79 1.00 -0.75 13.71
N TRP A 80 -0.06 -1.37 13.18
CA TRP A 80 -1.16 -1.92 13.99
C TRP A 80 -0.80 -3.23 14.72
N GLN A 81 0.01 -4.10 14.10
CA GLN A 81 0.46 -5.34 14.75
C GLN A 81 1.29 -5.06 16.01
N ARG A 82 2.19 -4.07 15.96
CA ARG A 82 2.98 -3.67 17.14
C ARG A 82 2.11 -3.05 18.25
N LEU A 83 1.01 -2.38 17.89
CA LEU A 83 0.07 -1.80 18.84
C LEU A 83 -0.77 -2.86 19.56
N SER A 84 -1.09 -3.98 18.89
CA SER A 84 -1.83 -5.10 19.49
C SER A 84 -1.02 -5.92 20.51
N ILE A 85 0.30 -5.93 20.42
CA ILE A 85 1.15 -6.68 21.37
C ILE A 85 1.22 -5.94 22.71
N GLY A 86 1.19 -4.60 22.70
CA GLY A 86 1.14 -3.79 23.91
C GLY A 86 -0.18 -3.94 24.68
N SER A 87 -1.32 -4.07 23.98
CA SER A 87 -2.63 -4.23 24.62
C SER A 87 -2.79 -5.57 25.34
N ALA A 88 -2.29 -6.67 24.75
CA ALA A 88 -2.36 -7.99 25.37
C ALA A 88 -1.61 -8.07 26.71
N ALA A 89 -0.41 -7.48 26.79
CA ALA A 89 0.38 -7.46 28.03
C ALA A 89 -0.28 -6.60 29.12
N ALA A 90 -0.87 -5.45 28.75
CA ALA A 90 -1.58 -4.59 29.70
C ALA A 90 -2.79 -5.28 30.33
N VAL A 91 -3.59 -6.01 29.52
CA VAL A 91 -4.76 -6.76 30.02
C VAL A 91 -4.33 -7.90 30.96
N MET A 92 -3.24 -8.62 30.63
CA MET A 92 -2.71 -9.65 31.52
C MET A 92 -2.22 -9.08 32.85
N PHE A 93 -1.56 -7.92 32.83
CA PHE A 93 -1.06 -7.28 34.06
C PHE A 93 -2.20 -6.79 34.96
N ILE A 94 -3.23 -6.18 34.38
CA ILE A 94 -4.41 -5.71 35.11
C ILE A 94 -5.18 -6.89 35.72
N THR A 95 -5.40 -7.96 34.95
CA THR A 95 -6.13 -9.14 35.44
C THR A 95 -5.37 -9.86 36.56
N ALA A 96 -4.05 -10.04 36.43
CA ALA A 96 -3.22 -10.62 37.49
C ALA A 96 -3.19 -9.73 38.75
N GLY A 97 -3.11 -8.40 38.59
CA GLY A 97 -3.13 -7.44 39.69
C GLY A 97 -4.42 -7.48 40.50
N ILE A 98 -5.58 -7.51 39.82
CA ILE A 98 -6.89 -7.59 40.48
C ILE A 98 -7.06 -8.94 41.18
N ALA A 99 -6.66 -10.05 40.54
CA ALA A 99 -6.74 -11.38 41.15
C ALA A 99 -5.85 -11.51 42.39
N PHE A 100 -4.64 -10.97 42.34
CA PHE A 100 -3.73 -10.95 43.48
C PHE A 100 -4.29 -10.11 44.64
N TRP A 101 -4.82 -8.92 44.34
CA TRP A 101 -5.44 -8.06 45.34
C TRP A 101 -6.63 -8.73 46.02
N MET A 102 -7.55 -9.32 45.24
CA MET A 102 -8.70 -10.07 45.76
C MET A 102 -8.27 -11.24 46.66
N LYS A 103 -7.24 -12.00 46.26
CA LYS A 103 -6.71 -13.10 47.08
C LYS A 103 -6.18 -12.56 48.42
N GLN A 104 -5.46 -11.44 48.42
CA GLN A 104 -4.90 -10.86 49.63
C GLN A 104 -5.99 -10.36 50.60
N VAL A 105 -7.05 -9.69 50.12
CA VAL A 105 -8.17 -9.29 50.99
C VAL A 105 -8.99 -10.47 51.50
N ASN A 106 -9.23 -11.50 50.68
CA ASN A 106 -9.95 -12.70 51.11
C ASN A 106 -9.18 -13.53 52.15
N PHE A 107 -7.84 -13.56 52.09
CA PHE A 107 -7.03 -14.26 53.09
C PHE A 107 -7.14 -13.58 54.46
N GLN A 108 -7.11 -12.23 54.51
CA GLN A 108 -7.20 -11.48 55.76
C GLN A 108 -8.57 -11.58 56.45
N GLN A 109 -9.66 -11.71 55.67
CA GLN A 109 -11.00 -11.92 56.24
C GLN A 109 -11.15 -13.33 56.85
N LYS A 110 -10.59 -14.37 56.22
CA LYS A 110 -10.66 -15.74 56.73
C LYS A 110 -9.92 -15.95 58.05
N ASP A 111 -8.83 -15.22 58.29
CA ASP A 111 -8.09 -15.27 59.56
C ASP A 111 -8.79 -14.50 60.69
N THR A 112 -9.59 -13.48 60.35
CA THR A 112 -10.33 -12.67 61.34
C THR A 112 -11.59 -13.40 61.85
N GLU A 113 -12.27 -14.15 60.98
CA GLU A 113 -13.50 -14.89 61.32
C GLU A 113 -13.25 -16.07 62.29
N LYS A 114 -12.05 -16.68 62.25
CA LYS A 114 -11.67 -17.80 63.12
C LYS A 114 -11.29 -17.43 64.55
N ARG A 115 -11.04 -16.15 64.87
CA ARG A 115 -10.53 -15.74 66.20
C ARG A 115 -11.60 -15.29 67.19
N VAL A 116 -12.87 -15.34 66.84
CA VAL A 116 -13.98 -14.96 67.73
C VAL A 116 -14.67 -16.21 68.29
N GLU A 117 -13.92 -17.09 68.96
CA GLU A 117 -14.48 -18.18 69.76
C GLU A 117 -14.25 -17.92 71.28
N VAL A 118 -15.26 -17.28 71.85
CA VAL A 118 -15.84 -17.38 73.21
C VAL A 118 -14.90 -17.58 74.42
N ALA A 119 -14.72 -16.52 75.21
CA ALA A 119 -14.32 -16.62 76.61
C ALA A 119 -15.54 -17.10 77.45
N LEU A 120 -15.57 -18.39 77.78
CA LEU A 120 -16.52 -18.95 78.74
C LEU A 120 -16.13 -18.52 80.16
N ALA A 121 -17.02 -17.78 80.82
CA ALA A 121 -16.91 -17.42 82.23
C ALA A 121 -16.88 -18.68 83.12
N PRO A 122 -16.11 -18.70 84.22
CA PRO A 122 -16.03 -19.88 85.08
C PRO A 122 -17.33 -20.08 85.88
N ALA A 123 -17.81 -21.32 85.90
CA ALA A 123 -18.98 -21.74 86.66
C ALA A 123 -18.66 -21.78 88.18
N PRO A 124 -19.52 -21.23 89.06
CA PRO A 124 -19.36 -21.39 90.50
C PRO A 124 -19.83 -22.77 90.99
N ALA A 125 -19.09 -23.29 91.98
CA ALA A 125 -19.31 -24.56 92.69
C ALA A 125 -20.44 -24.49 93.72
#